data_AF-A0A538F116-F1
#
_entry.id   AF-A0A538F116-F1
#
_cell.length_a   1.000
_cell.length_b   1.000
_cell.length_c   1.000
_cell.angle_alpha   90.00
_cell.angle_beta   90.00
_cell.angle_gamma   90.00
#
_symmetry.space_group_name_H-M   'P 1'
#
loop_
_entity.id
_entity.type
_entity.pdbx_description
1 polymer ?
#
loop_
_entity_poly.entity_id
_entity_poly.type
_entity_poly.pdbx_seq_one_letter_code
_entity_poly.pdbx_strand_id
1 'polypeptide(L)'
;MEAGQATKARRTPEVLPLSQVLGSPLRDNEGGRIGRVDDLIVRLGGTGYPPITGFLVSVAGRQAFVSADAASNIARDGVVLVTILGL
;
A
#
# COMPACT_ATOMS: atom_id res chain seq x y z
N MET A 1 34.16 -22.70 -17.16
CA MET A 1 33.63 -22.93 -15.80
C MET A 1 33.84 -21.59 -15.08
N GLU A 2 32.85 -20.73 -14.87
CA GLU A 2 31.48 -20.95 -14.41
C GLU A 2 30.55 -19.96 -15.14
N ALA A 3 29.46 -20.50 -15.70
CA ALA A 3 28.36 -19.75 -16.29
C ALA A 3 27.32 -19.47 -15.19
N GLY A 4 26.62 -18.33 -15.27
CA GLY A 4 25.34 -18.19 -14.57
C GLY A 4 25.17 -16.98 -13.65
N GLN A 5 25.49 -15.78 -14.11
CA GLN A 5 24.84 -14.58 -13.59
C GLN A 5 24.00 -14.00 -14.71
N ALA A 6 22.84 -14.63 -14.91
CA ALA A 6 21.75 -14.05 -15.68
C ALA A 6 21.53 -12.64 -15.15
N THR A 7 21.70 -11.67 -16.04
CA THR A 7 21.39 -10.27 -15.81
C THR A 7 19.96 -10.19 -15.28
N LYS A 8 19.80 -9.99 -13.97
CA LYS A 8 18.52 -9.61 -13.38
C LYS A 8 18.21 -8.23 -13.97
N ALA A 9 17.49 -8.21 -15.10
CA ALA A 9 17.16 -6.99 -15.82
C ALA A 9 16.67 -5.96 -14.81
N ARG A 10 17.31 -4.79 -14.78
CA ARG A 10 17.01 -3.74 -13.81
C ARG A 10 15.59 -3.29 -14.06
N ARG A 11 14.61 -3.86 -13.34
CA ARG A 11 13.22 -3.44 -13.43
C ARG A 11 13.17 -2.01 -12.92
N THR A 12 12.72 -1.10 -13.78
CA THR A 12 12.28 0.22 -13.34
C THR A 12 11.23 0.00 -12.26
N PRO A 13 11.33 0.66 -11.09
CA PRO A 13 10.29 0.57 -10.07
C PRO A 13 8.95 0.93 -10.70
N GLU A 14 7.92 0.13 -10.46
CA GLU A 14 6.58 0.47 -10.90
C GLU A 14 6.14 1.73 -10.16
N VAL A 15 5.83 2.78 -10.90
CA VAL A 15 5.27 4.02 -10.34
C VAL A 15 3.77 3.91 -10.37
N LEU A 16 3.16 3.94 -9.18
CA LEU A 16 1.72 3.97 -9.00
C LEU A 16 1.26 5.42 -8.77
N PRO A 17 0.48 6.02 -9.69
CA PRO A 17 -0.05 7.36 -9.48
C PRO A 17 -0.96 7.38 -8.24
N LEU A 18 -0.74 8.35 -7.35
CA LEU A 18 -1.49 8.49 -6.12
C LEU A 18 -3.01 8.56 -6.35
N SER A 19 -3.44 9.23 -7.42
CA SER A 19 -4.84 9.34 -7.81
C SER A 19 -5.54 8.01 -8.11
N GLN A 20 -4.78 6.92 -8.33
CA GLN A 20 -5.35 5.58 -8.51
C GLN A 20 -5.53 4.83 -7.20
N VAL A 21 -4.83 5.24 -6.14
CA VAL A 21 -4.96 4.66 -4.79
C VAL A 21 -5.97 5.45 -3.98
N LEU A 22 -5.98 6.77 -4.08
CA LEU A 22 -6.91 7.59 -3.33
C LEU A 22 -8.35 7.34 -3.78
N GLY A 23 -9.18 7.07 -2.81
CA GLY A 23 -10.57 6.74 -2.98
C GLY A 23 -10.87 5.32 -3.45
N SER A 24 -9.84 4.51 -3.63
CA SER A 24 -9.95 3.10 -4.01
C SER A 24 -10.52 2.24 -2.87
N PRO A 25 -11.06 1.05 -3.16
CA PRO A 25 -11.45 0.07 -2.15
C PRO A 25 -10.33 -0.26 -1.16
N LEU A 26 -10.66 -0.30 0.12
CA LEU A 26 -9.88 -1.02 1.14
C LEU A 26 -10.48 -2.42 1.28
N ARG A 27 -9.64 -3.46 1.20
CA ARG A 27 -10.06 -4.85 1.27
C ARG A 27 -9.33 -5.63 2.36
N ASP A 28 -9.99 -6.65 2.88
CA ASP A 28 -9.35 -7.73 3.63
C ASP A 28 -8.62 -8.70 2.68
N ASN A 29 -7.91 -9.68 3.25
CA ASN A 29 -7.17 -10.67 2.49
C ASN A 29 -8.05 -11.69 1.73
N GLU A 30 -9.35 -11.77 2.02
CA GLU A 30 -10.33 -12.58 1.31
C GLU A 30 -10.92 -11.81 0.10
N GLY A 31 -10.54 -10.54 -0.06
CA GLY A 31 -11.02 -9.65 -1.11
C GLY A 31 -12.31 -8.90 -0.75
N GLY A 32 -12.84 -9.11 0.46
CA GLY A 32 -13.99 -8.41 1.00
C GLY A 32 -13.71 -6.92 1.14
N ARG A 33 -14.61 -6.07 0.62
CA ARG A 33 -14.47 -4.60 0.76
C ARG A 33 -14.88 -4.21 2.18
N ILE A 34 -13.92 -3.69 2.93
CA ILE A 34 -14.12 -3.23 4.32
C ILE A 34 -14.22 -1.69 4.42
N GLY A 35 -13.74 -0.98 3.40
CA GLY A 35 -13.73 0.48 3.44
C GLY A 35 -13.18 1.15 2.19
N ARG A 36 -12.56 2.30 2.39
CA ARG A 36 -11.94 3.13 1.35
C ARG A 36 -10.63 3.73 1.85
N VAL A 37 -9.67 3.91 0.96
CA VAL A 37 -8.46 4.69 1.23
C VAL A 37 -8.77 6.17 0.99
N ASP A 38 -8.66 7.00 2.02
CA ASP A 38 -8.92 8.44 1.90
C ASP A 38 -7.66 9.21 1.57
N ASP A 39 -6.52 8.86 2.20
CA ASP A 39 -5.23 9.53 1.99
C ASP A 39 -4.04 8.64 2.39
N LEU A 40 -2.81 9.09 2.13
CA LEU A 40 -1.56 8.51 2.60
C LEU A 40 -0.93 9.36 3.70
N ILE A 41 -0.27 8.69 4.63
CA ILE A 41 0.58 9.33 5.63
C ILE A 41 2.03 9.11 5.24
N VAL A 42 2.81 10.19 5.20
CA VAL A 42 4.24 10.17 4.91
C VAL A 42 5.05 10.73 6.05
N ARG A 43 6.28 10.25 6.21
CA ARG A 43 7.25 10.84 7.14
C ARG A 43 8.12 11.87 6.43
N LEU A 44 8.12 13.10 6.93
CA LEU A 44 8.96 14.19 6.43
C LEU A 44 10.31 14.26 7.18
N GLY A 45 11.29 14.97 6.61
CA GLY A 45 12.56 15.29 7.28
C GLY A 45 13.78 14.42 6.90
N GLY A 46 13.71 13.62 5.82
CA GLY A 46 14.83 12.85 5.29
C GLY A 46 15.31 13.32 3.92
N THR A 47 16.38 12.72 3.39
CA THR A 47 16.84 12.94 2.00
C THR A 47 16.10 12.00 1.04
N GLY A 48 15.49 12.54 -0.01
CA GLY A 48 14.80 11.75 -1.04
C GLY A 48 13.26 11.82 -0.96
N TYR A 49 12.58 10.89 -1.62
CA TYR A 49 11.11 10.83 -1.60
C TYR A 49 10.61 10.42 -0.21
N PRO A 50 9.62 11.12 0.39
CA PRO A 50 9.11 10.78 1.71
C PRO A 50 8.60 9.33 1.76
N PRO A 51 9.04 8.51 2.73
CA PRO A 51 8.50 7.18 2.89
C PRO A 51 7.05 7.25 3.36
N ILE A 52 6.20 6.43 2.75
CA ILE A 52 4.82 6.21 3.20
C ILE A 52 4.87 5.38 4.48
N THR A 53 4.24 5.87 5.53
CA THR A 53 4.16 5.21 6.84
C THR A 53 2.78 4.62 7.11
N GLY A 54 1.78 4.99 6.33
CA GLY A 54 0.46 4.37 6.41
C GLY A 54 -0.59 5.09 5.58
N PHE A 55 -1.84 4.79 5.90
CA PHE A 55 -3.03 5.21 5.19
C PHE A 55 -4.01 5.85 6.15
N LEU A 56 -4.68 6.91 5.70
CA LEU A 56 -5.94 7.33 6.27
C LEU A 56 -7.04 6.56 5.54
N VAL A 57 -7.88 5.85 6.28
CA VAL A 57 -8.95 5.02 5.71
C VAL A 57 -10.29 5.36 6.35
N SER A 58 -11.36 5.14 5.60
CA SER A 58 -12.73 5.20 6.09
C SER A 58 -13.34 3.80 6.14
N VAL A 59 -13.81 3.39 7.33
CA VAL A 59 -14.49 2.11 7.59
C VAL A 59 -15.77 2.41 8.36
N ALA A 60 -16.92 1.95 7.85
CA ALA A 60 -18.24 2.21 8.46
C ALA A 60 -18.49 3.70 8.82
N GLY A 61 -18.04 4.62 7.96
CA GLY A 61 -18.20 6.06 8.15
C GLY A 61 -17.24 6.69 9.17
N ARG A 62 -16.27 5.94 9.69
CA ARG A 62 -15.26 6.41 10.64
C ARG A 62 -13.88 6.39 10.01
N GLN A 63 -13.11 7.45 10.25
CA GLN A 63 -11.73 7.50 9.80
C GLN A 63 -10.79 6.81 10.80
N ALA A 64 -9.79 6.11 10.27
CA ALA A 64 -8.76 5.44 11.03
C ALA A 64 -7.41 5.53 10.33
N PHE A 65 -6.34 5.48 11.12
CA PHE A 65 -4.99 5.28 10.63
C PHE A 65 -4.71 3.78 10.50
N VAL A 66 -4.10 3.38 9.40
CA VAL A 66 -3.58 2.02 9.18
C VAL A 66 -2.11 2.10 8.82
N SER A 67 -1.26 1.37 9.55
CA SER A 67 0.18 1.30 9.24
C SER A 67 0.42 0.74 7.85
N ALA A 68 1.46 1.23 7.16
CA ALA A 68 1.90 0.67 5.89
C ALA A 68 2.28 -0.82 6.00
N ASP A 69 2.76 -1.25 7.16
CA ASP A 69 3.12 -2.65 7.44
C ASP A 69 1.91 -3.59 7.46
N ALA A 70 0.70 -3.04 7.62
CA ALA A 70 -0.54 -3.82 7.57
C ALA A 70 -1.04 -4.03 6.12
N ALA A 71 -0.45 -3.39 5.11
CA ALA A 71 -0.83 -3.61 3.72
C ALA A 71 -0.07 -4.80 3.12
N SER A 72 -0.79 -5.82 2.66
CA SER A 72 -0.22 -6.93 1.89
C SER A 72 -0.03 -6.56 0.41
N ASN A 73 -0.85 -5.65 -0.10
CA ASN A 73 -0.78 -5.18 -1.48
C ASN A 73 -1.28 -3.75 -1.62
N ILE A 74 -0.65 -2.99 -2.51
CA ILE A 74 -1.06 -1.65 -2.92
C ILE A 74 -1.03 -1.63 -4.45
N ALA A 75 -2.18 -1.49 -5.08
CA ALA A 75 -2.32 -1.55 -6.52
C ALA A 75 -3.35 -0.52 -7.02
N ARG A 76 -3.53 -0.46 -8.34
CA ARG A 76 -4.43 0.50 -9.01
C ARG A 76 -5.90 0.32 -8.63
N ASP A 77 -6.26 -0.85 -8.11
CA ASP A 77 -7.61 -1.25 -7.77
C ASP A 77 -7.90 -1.23 -6.26
N GLY A 78 -6.91 -0.91 -5.42
CA GLY A 78 -7.11 -0.85 -3.98
C GLY A 78 -5.88 -1.08 -3.13
N VAL A 79 -6.14 -1.06 -1.82
CA VAL A 79 -5.22 -1.55 -0.79
C VAL A 79 -5.82 -2.80 -0.16
N VAL A 80 -5.00 -3.83 -0.02
CA VAL A 80 -5.37 -5.06 0.67
C VAL A 80 -4.62 -5.10 1.99
N LEU A 81 -5.34 -5.33 3.08
CA LEU A 81 -4.73 -5.51 4.39
C LEU A 81 -4.39 -6.98 4.63
N VAL A 82 -3.30 -7.23 5.35
CA VAL A 82 -3.15 -8.51 6.04
C VAL A 82 -4.22 -8.54 7.14
N THR A 83 -5.03 -9.59 7.18
CA THR A 83 -6.02 -9.76 8.24
C THR A 83 -5.27 -9.84 9.57
N ILE A 84 -5.42 -8.81 10.41
CA ILE A 84 -5.08 -8.89 11.82
C ILE A 84 -6.32 -9.49 12.48
N LEU A 85 -6.24 -10.78 12.82
CA LEU A 85 -7.25 -11.43 13.66
C LEU A 85 -7.26 -10.70 15.01
N GLY A 86 -8.37 -10.02 15.33
CA GLY A 86 -8.64 -9.48 16.66
C GLY A 86 -8.57 -7.96 16.77
N LEU A 87 -9.74 -7.33 16.59
CA LEU A 87 -10.21 -6.25 17.46
C LEU A 87 -11.46 -6.75 18.19
#